data_AF-W0JAV4-F1
#
_entry.id   AF-W0JAV4-F1
#
_cell.length_a   1.000
_cell.length_b   1.000
_cell.length_c   1.000
_cell.angle_alpha   90.00
_cell.angle_beta   90.00
_cell.angle_gamma   90.00
#
_symmetry.space_group_name_H-M   'P 1'
#
loop_
_entity.id
_entity.type
_entity.pdbx_description
1 polymer ?
#
loop_
_entity_poly.entity_id
_entity_poly.type
_entity_poly.pdbx_seq_one_letter_code
_entity_poly.pdbx_strand_id
1 'polypeptide(L)'
;MPDPYEEEINQMRKDTYTHLGFIALFVLGVLHVLKLVAFDWIGLAVFVVALLPQLAKFFEYIAVTAKGLEVKTKVQAGVTITPPPPEPPEPPRATTPAPPSPSVTPAVFGLLTIEEKNILKTLWHHQKRMGGKTPSRWGFKVGNAAPDHFSFAIGVALLRSKRLVWIGEKDLVYLTDEGIDFCIIHRREIYGYPLPFTKFEPA
;
A
#
# COMPACT_ATOMS: atom_id res chain seq x y z
N MET A 1 36.19 12.85 -13.47
CA MET A 1 34.85 12.74 -12.86
C MET A 1 34.31 11.38 -13.30
N PRO A 2 34.07 10.44 -12.38
CA PRO A 2 33.42 9.17 -12.73
C PRO A 2 32.01 9.44 -13.28
N ASP A 3 31.57 8.59 -14.20
CA ASP A 3 30.24 8.69 -14.80
C ASP A 3 29.18 8.37 -13.72
N PRO A 4 28.17 9.25 -13.49
CA PRO A 4 27.11 9.00 -12.51
C PRO A 4 26.37 7.67 -12.74
N TYR A 5 26.36 7.12 -13.96
CA TYR A 5 25.74 5.82 -14.24
C TYR A 5 26.62 4.64 -13.80
N GLU A 6 27.92 4.83 -13.63
CA GLU A 6 28.85 3.77 -13.26
C GLU A 6 28.67 3.34 -11.79
N GLU A 7 28.37 4.28 -10.90
CA GLU A 7 28.03 3.98 -9.50
C GLU A 7 26.70 3.23 -9.39
N GLU A 8 25.69 3.63 -10.17
CA GLU A 8 24.37 2.98 -10.16
C GLU A 8 24.45 1.54 -10.69
N ILE A 9 25.21 1.31 -11.77
CA ILE A 9 25.43 -0.04 -12.34
C ILE A 9 26.17 -0.93 -11.33
N ASN A 10 27.16 -0.40 -10.63
CA ASN A 10 27.89 -1.16 -9.62
C ASN A 10 27.02 -1.50 -8.40
N GLN A 11 26.13 -0.58 -8.01
CA GLN A 11 25.17 -0.82 -6.93
C GLN A 11 24.16 -1.91 -7.33
N MET A 12 23.54 -1.83 -8.51
CA MET A 12 22.62 -2.86 -9.00
C MET A 12 23.29 -4.24 -9.10
N ARG A 13 24.56 -4.28 -9.52
CA ARG A 13 25.32 -5.52 -9.61
C ARG A 13 25.57 -6.13 -8.23
N LYS A 14 25.91 -5.31 -7.24
CA LYS A 14 26.11 -5.74 -5.85
C LYS A 14 24.83 -6.30 -5.23
N ASP A 15 23.70 -5.66 -5.49
CA ASP A 15 22.39 -6.11 -5.02
C ASP A 15 22.00 -7.43 -5.70
N THR A 16 22.24 -7.55 -7.02
CA THR A 16 22.01 -8.79 -7.76
C THR A 16 22.82 -9.96 -7.21
N TYR A 17 24.11 -9.77 -6.93
CA TYR A 17 24.94 -10.82 -6.33
C TYR A 17 24.51 -11.19 -4.91
N THR A 18 24.00 -10.22 -4.14
CA THR A 18 23.45 -10.46 -2.80
C THR A 18 22.22 -11.38 -2.84
N HIS A 19 21.43 -11.31 -3.92
CA HIS A 19 20.22 -12.11 -4.10
C HIS A 19 20.40 -13.38 -4.95
N LEU A 20 21.51 -13.50 -5.69
CA LEU A 20 21.75 -14.64 -6.60
C LEU A 20 21.70 -15.99 -5.87
N GLY A 21 22.30 -16.08 -4.68
CA GLY A 21 22.25 -17.29 -3.86
C GLY A 21 20.83 -17.67 -3.45
N PHE A 22 19.98 -16.69 -3.17
CA PHE A 22 18.57 -16.93 -2.83
C PHE A 22 17.77 -17.40 -4.04
N ILE A 23 17.98 -16.79 -5.20
CA ILE A 23 17.31 -17.20 -6.44
C ILE A 23 17.68 -18.66 -6.77
N ALA A 24 18.96 -19.01 -6.65
CA ALA A 24 19.42 -20.39 -6.86
C ALA A 24 18.74 -21.37 -5.88
N LEU A 25 18.71 -21.03 -4.59
CA LEU A 25 18.04 -21.83 -3.56
C LEU A 25 16.54 -21.97 -3.83
N PHE A 26 15.84 -20.88 -4.19
CA PHE A 26 14.42 -20.91 -4.52
C PHE A 26 14.12 -21.82 -5.71
N VAL A 27 14.90 -21.72 -6.79
CA VAL A 27 14.76 -22.58 -7.97
C VAL A 27 14.98 -24.05 -7.61
N LEU A 28 16.01 -24.35 -6.81
CA LEU A 28 16.27 -25.70 -6.29
C LEU A 28 15.09 -26.23 -5.46
N GLY A 29 14.49 -25.40 -4.60
CA GLY A 29 13.30 -25.75 -3.84
C GLY A 29 12.09 -26.06 -4.72
N VAL A 30 11.83 -25.25 -5.74
CA VAL A 30 10.73 -25.49 -6.71
C VAL A 30 10.95 -26.79 -7.48
N LEU A 31 12.16 -27.03 -7.99
CA LEU A 31 12.51 -28.26 -8.69
C LEU A 31 12.33 -29.50 -7.80
N HIS A 32 12.61 -29.39 -6.51
CA HIS A 32 12.38 -30.46 -5.56
C HIS A 32 10.89 -30.74 -5.33
N VAL A 33 10.05 -29.70 -5.15
CA VAL A 33 8.60 -29.86 -4.99
C VAL A 33 7.98 -30.52 -6.22
N LEU A 34 8.49 -30.20 -7.41
CA LEU A 34 8.10 -30.84 -8.67
C LEU A 34 8.66 -32.26 -8.84
N LYS A 35 9.39 -32.79 -7.86
CA LYS A 35 10.08 -34.09 -7.88
C LYS A 35 11.06 -34.26 -9.05
N LEU A 36 11.54 -33.16 -9.62
CA LEU A 36 12.55 -33.16 -10.67
C LEU A 36 13.96 -33.39 -10.11
N VAL A 37 14.15 -33.08 -8.83
CA VAL A 37 15.40 -33.32 -8.09
C VAL A 37 15.08 -34.04 -6.78
N ALA A 38 15.72 -35.18 -6.56
CA ALA A 38 15.70 -35.88 -5.28
C ALA A 38 16.61 -35.13 -4.29
N PHE A 39 16.01 -34.60 -3.22
CA PHE A 39 16.74 -33.86 -2.20
C PHE A 39 16.87 -34.74 -0.97
N ASP A 40 18.10 -35.00 -0.55
CA ASP A 40 18.37 -35.69 0.71
C ASP A 40 17.89 -34.81 1.89
N TRP A 41 17.42 -35.44 2.96
CA TRP A 41 16.96 -34.76 4.17
C TRP A 41 18.02 -33.81 4.74
N ILE A 42 19.31 -34.18 4.57
CA ILE A 42 20.44 -33.32 4.93
C ILE A 42 20.44 -32.02 4.13
N GLY A 43 20.16 -32.08 2.83
CA GLY A 43 20.03 -30.90 1.98
C GLY A 43 18.90 -29.99 2.47
N LEU A 44 17.75 -30.57 2.83
CA LEU A 44 16.60 -29.81 3.33
C LEU A 44 16.94 -29.11 4.65
N ALA A 45 17.66 -29.79 5.55
CA ALA A 45 18.10 -29.19 6.81
C ALA A 45 19.03 -27.99 6.56
N VAL A 46 20.00 -28.11 5.65
CA VAL A 46 20.90 -27.00 5.28
C VAL A 46 20.11 -25.85 4.65
N PHE A 47 19.11 -26.15 3.82
CA PHE A 47 18.24 -25.15 3.20
C PHE A 47 17.43 -24.35 4.24
N VAL A 48 16.81 -25.03 5.20
CA VAL A 48 16.06 -24.39 6.28
C VAL A 48 16.98 -23.53 7.16
N VAL A 49 18.17 -24.04 7.50
CA VAL A 49 19.15 -23.27 8.29
C VAL A 49 19.64 -22.03 7.54
N ALA A 50 19.88 -22.13 6.23
CA ALA A 50 20.27 -20.99 5.40
C ALA A 50 19.18 -19.90 5.32
N LEU A 51 17.90 -20.28 5.45
CA LEU A 51 16.77 -19.35 5.44
C LEU A 51 16.49 -18.70 6.80
N LEU A 52 16.98 -19.24 7.91
CA LEU A 52 16.69 -18.73 9.26
C LEU A 52 16.99 -17.22 9.45
N PRO A 53 18.13 -16.66 8.98
CA PRO A 53 18.41 -15.23 9.17
C PRO A 53 17.42 -14.32 8.43
N GLN A 54 16.90 -14.78 7.28
CA GLN A 54 15.91 -14.06 6.49
C GLN A 54 14.53 -14.15 7.15
N LEU A 55 14.15 -15.36 7.60
CA LEU A 55 12.92 -15.59 8.35
C LEU A 55 12.91 -14.79 9.65
N ALA A 56 14.04 -14.65 10.34
CA ALA A 56 14.16 -13.84 11.56
C ALA A 56 13.79 -12.36 11.29
N LYS A 57 14.26 -11.78 10.18
CA LYS A 57 13.88 -10.41 9.78
C LYS A 57 12.39 -10.30 9.42
N PHE A 58 11.84 -11.32 8.78
CA PHE A 58 10.41 -11.38 8.47
C PHE A 58 9.55 -11.51 9.74
N PHE A 59 9.99 -12.30 10.72
CA PHE A 59 9.34 -12.42 12.02
C PHE A 59 9.52 -11.17 12.88
N GLU A 60 10.65 -10.44 12.80
CA GLU A 60 10.77 -9.11 13.40
C GLU A 60 9.78 -8.12 12.76
N TYR A 61 9.66 -8.12 11.43
CA TYR A 61 8.69 -7.28 10.74
C TYR A 61 7.24 -7.60 11.14
N ILE A 62 6.90 -8.89 11.24
CA ILE A 62 5.58 -9.32 11.73
C ILE A 62 5.40 -9.00 13.22
N ALA A 63 6.43 -9.18 14.05
CA ALA A 63 6.35 -8.91 15.48
C ALA A 63 6.24 -7.40 15.78
N VAL A 64 6.91 -6.55 15.01
CA VAL A 64 6.77 -5.09 15.05
C VAL A 64 5.36 -4.68 14.62
N THR A 65 4.77 -5.39 13.66
CA THR A 65 3.38 -5.18 13.22
C THR A 65 2.37 -5.68 14.26
N ALA A 66 2.67 -6.80 14.94
CA ALA A 66 1.79 -7.44 15.93
C ALA A 66 1.84 -6.77 17.31
N LYS A 67 2.96 -6.16 17.70
CA LYS A 67 3.11 -5.44 18.98
C LYS A 67 2.55 -4.02 18.97
N GLY A 68 1.85 -3.64 17.91
CA GLY A 68 1.44 -2.27 17.68
C GLY A 68 2.62 -1.50 17.16
N LEU A 69 2.46 -0.97 15.96
CA LEU A 69 3.27 0.11 15.45
C LEU A 69 3.02 1.30 16.40
N GLU A 70 3.72 1.36 17.53
CA GLU A 70 4.06 2.61 18.18
C GLU A 70 4.94 3.35 17.18
N VAL A 71 4.29 3.91 16.15
CA VAL A 71 4.79 5.09 15.50
C VAL A 71 4.85 6.09 16.64
N LYS A 72 6.00 6.12 17.33
CA LYS A 72 6.53 7.35 17.88
C LYS A 72 6.67 8.26 16.67
N THR A 73 5.55 8.85 16.28
CA THR A 73 5.49 10.18 15.74
C THR A 73 6.19 10.97 16.82
N LYS A 74 7.51 11.09 16.70
CA LYS A 74 8.25 12.18 17.26
C LYS A 74 7.70 13.38 16.51
N VAL A 75 6.50 13.81 16.92
CA VAL A 75 6.02 15.16 16.70
C VAL A 75 7.19 15.97 17.20
N GLN A 76 7.86 16.59 16.24
CA GLN A 76 8.93 17.53 16.48
C GLN A 76 8.24 18.73 17.14
N ALA A 77 7.89 18.57 18.41
CA ALA A 77 7.38 19.59 19.29
C ALA A 77 8.58 20.49 19.56
N GLY A 78 8.78 21.45 18.66
CA GLY A 78 9.96 22.29 18.64
C GLY A 78 10.05 23.16 17.40
N VAL A 79 8.92 23.54 16.79
CA VAL A 79 8.85 24.77 16.01
C VAL A 79 8.11 25.76 16.89
N THR A 80 8.85 26.48 17.72
CA THR A 80 8.39 27.76 18.25
C THR A 80 8.11 28.63 17.04
N ILE A 81 6.83 28.84 16.73
CA ILE A 81 6.41 29.83 15.74
C ILE A 81 6.69 31.18 16.38
N THR A 82 7.91 31.68 16.23
CA THR A 82 8.16 33.11 16.40
C THR A 82 7.31 33.78 15.33
N PRO A 83 6.39 34.69 15.68
CA PRO A 83 5.65 35.44 14.66
C PRO A 83 6.67 36.10 13.73
N PRO A 84 6.55 35.92 12.40
CA PRO A 84 7.45 36.59 11.48
C PRO A 84 7.37 38.09 11.72
N PRO A 85 8.51 38.81 11.70
CA PRO A 85 8.52 40.26 11.68
C PRO A 85 7.56 40.76 10.59
N PRO A 86 6.81 41.86 10.80
CA PRO A 86 5.91 42.38 9.79
C PRO A 86 6.67 42.58 8.47
N GLU A 87 6.30 41.75 7.49
CA GLU A 87 6.93 41.71 6.18
C GLU A 87 6.68 43.07 5.50
N PRO A 88 7.74 43.78 5.07
CA PRO A 88 7.59 45.00 4.28
C PRO A 88 6.72 44.70 3.05
N PRO A 89 5.82 45.61 2.63
CA PRO A 89 4.89 45.37 1.53
C PRO A 89 5.65 44.92 0.27
N GLU A 90 5.51 43.64 -0.08
CA GLU A 90 6.10 43.07 -1.28
C GLU A 90 5.48 43.75 -2.51
N PRO A 91 6.29 44.21 -3.49
CA PRO A 91 5.78 44.68 -4.77
C PRO A 91 5.01 43.55 -5.47
N PRO A 92 3.99 43.86 -6.28
CA PRO A 92 3.12 42.87 -6.91
C PRO A 92 3.95 41.88 -7.74
N ARG A 93 4.11 40.66 -7.23
CA ARG A 93 4.71 39.55 -7.98
C ARG A 93 3.81 39.23 -9.17
N ALA A 94 4.38 39.35 -10.36
CA ALA A 94 3.77 38.88 -11.59
C ALA A 94 3.39 37.40 -11.43
N THR A 95 2.12 37.10 -11.67
CA THR A 95 1.54 35.76 -11.55
C THR A 95 2.11 34.88 -12.66
N THR A 96 3.21 34.18 -12.40
CA THR A 96 3.69 33.12 -13.29
C THR A 96 2.60 32.05 -13.35
N PRO A 97 2.06 31.69 -14.53
CA PRO A 97 1.05 30.65 -14.64
C PRO A 97 1.61 29.34 -14.06
N ALA A 98 0.90 28.77 -13.09
CA ALA A 98 1.26 27.46 -12.56
C ALA A 98 1.31 26.45 -13.73
N PRO A 99 2.34 25.59 -13.80
CA PRO A 99 2.39 24.55 -14.82
C PRO A 99 1.10 23.71 -14.76
N PRO A 100 0.52 23.33 -15.91
CA PRO A 100 -0.70 22.56 -15.93
C PRO A 100 -0.48 21.26 -15.16
N SER A 101 -1.27 21.05 -14.11
CA SER A 101 -1.27 19.78 -13.37
C SER A 101 -1.47 18.63 -14.36
N PRO A 102 -0.67 17.55 -14.27
CA PRO A 102 -0.80 16.42 -15.17
C PRO A 102 -2.23 15.88 -15.11
N SER A 103 -2.90 15.87 -16.27
CA SER A 103 -4.23 15.29 -16.41
C SER A 103 -4.15 13.80 -16.10
N VAL A 104 -4.62 13.41 -14.93
CA VAL A 104 -4.72 12.01 -14.52
C VAL A 104 -5.76 11.36 -15.43
N THR A 105 -5.32 10.41 -16.26
CA THR A 105 -6.23 9.59 -17.08
C THR A 105 -7.29 8.98 -16.16
N PRO A 106 -8.60 9.18 -16.42
CA PRO A 106 -9.63 8.66 -15.55
C PRO A 106 -9.51 7.14 -15.49
N ALA A 107 -9.39 6.60 -14.29
CA ALA A 107 -9.44 5.16 -14.09
C ALA A 107 -10.77 4.64 -14.64
N VAL A 108 -10.77 3.47 -15.27
CA VAL A 108 -11.98 2.80 -15.74
C VAL A 108 -12.26 1.65 -14.79
N PHE A 109 -13.47 1.57 -14.21
CA PHE A 109 -13.83 0.52 -13.25
C PHE A 109 -13.55 -0.90 -13.76
N GLY A 110 -13.77 -1.15 -15.06
CA GLY A 110 -13.47 -2.44 -15.69
C GLY A 110 -12.03 -2.90 -15.55
N LEU A 111 -11.07 -1.96 -15.50
CA LEU A 111 -9.62 -2.22 -15.41
C LEU A 111 -9.12 -2.45 -13.99
N LEU A 112 -9.97 -2.23 -12.97
CA LEU A 112 -9.61 -2.49 -11.58
C LEU A 112 -9.50 -4.01 -11.32
N THR A 113 -8.57 -4.39 -10.45
CA THR A 113 -8.46 -5.79 -10.02
C THR A 113 -9.67 -6.22 -9.19
N ILE A 114 -9.82 -7.53 -8.96
CA ILE A 114 -10.91 -8.09 -8.15
C ILE A 114 -10.86 -7.50 -6.73
N GLU A 115 -9.67 -7.38 -6.15
CA GLU A 115 -9.45 -6.84 -4.80
C GLU A 115 -9.85 -5.37 -4.70
N GLU A 116 -9.49 -4.55 -5.70
CA GLU A 116 -9.87 -3.14 -5.76
C GLU A 116 -11.39 -2.97 -5.88
N LYS A 117 -12.02 -3.74 -6.79
CA LYS A 117 -13.47 -3.74 -6.97
C LYS A 117 -14.19 -4.14 -5.68
N ASN A 118 -13.65 -5.13 -4.98
CA ASN A 118 -14.21 -5.61 -3.74
C ASN A 118 -14.25 -4.52 -2.65
N ILE A 119 -13.14 -3.80 -2.48
CA ILE A 119 -13.03 -2.72 -1.48
C ILE A 119 -13.94 -1.54 -1.85
N LEU A 120 -13.88 -1.06 -3.09
CA LEU A 120 -14.72 0.06 -3.55
C LEU A 120 -16.20 -0.27 -3.43
N LYS A 121 -16.60 -1.49 -3.78
CA LYS A 121 -17.99 -1.96 -3.63
C LYS A 121 -18.45 -1.87 -2.18
N THR A 122 -17.64 -2.39 -1.25
CA THR A 122 -17.98 -2.38 0.19
C THR A 122 -18.04 -0.96 0.73
N LEU A 123 -17.02 -0.13 0.47
CA LEU A 123 -17.01 1.28 0.88
C LEU A 123 -18.25 2.01 0.36
N TRP A 124 -18.52 1.91 -0.94
CA TRP A 124 -19.63 2.62 -1.56
C TRP A 124 -21.00 2.17 -1.05
N HIS A 125 -21.19 0.85 -0.89
CA HIS A 125 -22.43 0.28 -0.39
C HIS A 125 -22.77 0.83 1.01
N HIS A 126 -21.80 0.82 1.91
CA HIS A 126 -21.99 1.26 3.29
C HIS A 126 -22.05 2.78 3.43
N GLN A 127 -21.24 3.53 2.67
CA GLN A 127 -21.31 4.99 2.61
C GLN A 127 -22.72 5.47 2.23
N LYS A 128 -23.36 4.81 1.25
CA LYS A 128 -24.72 5.15 0.83
C LYS A 128 -25.79 4.79 1.85
N ARG A 129 -25.64 3.65 2.55
CA ARG A 129 -26.58 3.25 3.61
C ARG A 129 -26.55 4.18 4.82
N MET A 130 -25.37 4.70 5.19
CA MET A 130 -25.20 5.63 6.31
C MET A 130 -25.71 7.05 6.00
N GLY A 131 -25.96 7.34 4.71
CA GLY A 131 -27.04 8.26 4.34
C GLY A 131 -26.83 9.73 4.65
N GLY A 132 -25.65 10.31 4.39
CA GLY A 132 -25.43 11.76 4.26
C GLY A 132 -25.81 12.63 5.48
N LYS A 133 -26.24 12.04 6.59
CA LYS A 133 -26.66 12.74 7.81
C LYS A 133 -25.48 13.24 8.63
N THR A 134 -24.31 12.67 8.40
CA THR A 134 -23.06 13.11 9.01
C THR A 134 -22.06 13.45 7.90
N PRO A 135 -21.26 14.52 8.07
CA PRO A 135 -20.15 14.82 7.17
C PRO A 135 -19.05 13.73 7.21
N SER A 136 -19.15 12.80 8.14
CA SER A 136 -18.17 11.74 8.36
C SER A 136 -18.20 10.70 7.25
N ARG A 137 -17.03 10.44 6.66
CA ARG A 137 -16.83 9.33 5.72
C ARG A 137 -16.87 8.00 6.48
N TRP A 138 -17.53 7.01 5.89
CA TRP A 138 -17.53 5.65 6.40
C TRP A 138 -16.25 4.95 5.98
N GLY A 139 -15.66 4.19 6.89
CA GLY A 139 -14.49 3.38 6.64
C GLY A 139 -14.58 2.03 7.32
N PHE A 140 -13.74 1.10 6.88
CA PHE A 140 -13.62 -0.21 7.50
C PHE A 140 -12.20 -0.72 7.41
N LYS A 141 -11.93 -1.76 8.20
CA LYS A 141 -10.70 -2.54 8.10
C LYS A 141 -11.01 -4.04 8.15
N VAL A 142 -10.06 -4.82 7.68
CA VAL A 142 -10.09 -6.28 7.74
C VAL A 142 -9.01 -6.72 8.73
N GLY A 143 -9.41 -7.45 9.78
CA GLY A 143 -8.48 -7.91 10.81
C GLY A 143 -7.38 -8.81 10.25
N ASN A 144 -6.18 -8.74 10.85
CA ASN A 144 -4.98 -9.42 10.35
C ASN A 144 -5.09 -10.95 10.29
N ALA A 145 -5.98 -11.54 11.09
CA ALA A 145 -6.25 -12.99 11.11
C ALA A 145 -7.31 -13.43 10.08
N ALA A 146 -7.96 -12.49 9.37
CA ALA A 146 -8.96 -12.85 8.37
C ALA A 146 -8.27 -13.47 7.13
N PRO A 147 -8.86 -14.50 6.51
CA PRO A 147 -8.28 -15.15 5.33
C PRO A 147 -8.09 -14.18 4.15
N ASP A 148 -8.93 -13.14 4.08
CA ASP A 148 -8.91 -12.16 2.99
C ASP A 148 -8.00 -10.95 3.29
N HIS A 149 -7.29 -10.93 4.42
CA HIS A 149 -6.49 -9.76 4.83
C HIS A 149 -5.40 -9.41 3.81
N PHE A 150 -4.71 -10.40 3.25
CA PHE A 150 -3.66 -10.16 2.26
C PHE A 150 -4.21 -9.54 0.98
N SER A 151 -5.31 -10.09 0.45
CA SER A 151 -6.02 -9.56 -0.72
C SER A 151 -6.54 -8.15 -0.46
N PHE A 152 -7.07 -7.89 0.74
CA PHE A 152 -7.47 -6.55 1.16
C PHE A 152 -6.29 -5.58 1.16
N ALA A 153 -5.16 -5.93 1.77
CA ALA A 153 -3.98 -5.07 1.84
C ALA A 153 -3.43 -4.69 0.45
N ILE A 154 -3.40 -5.66 -0.49
CA ILE A 154 -3.02 -5.40 -1.89
C ILE A 154 -4.02 -4.44 -2.54
N GLY A 155 -5.32 -4.69 -2.41
CA GLY A 155 -6.35 -3.82 -2.98
C GLY A 155 -6.28 -2.39 -2.44
N VAL A 156 -6.02 -2.22 -1.14
CA VAL A 156 -5.82 -0.90 -0.52
C VAL A 156 -4.60 -0.19 -1.11
N ALA A 157 -3.47 -0.88 -1.25
CA ALA A 157 -2.25 -0.30 -1.83
C ALA A 157 -2.48 0.18 -3.28
N LEU A 158 -3.18 -0.63 -4.08
CA LEU A 158 -3.50 -0.30 -5.48
C LEU A 158 -4.51 0.84 -5.62
N LEU A 159 -5.53 0.90 -4.76
CA LEU A 159 -6.49 2.01 -4.76
C LEU A 159 -5.86 3.32 -4.26
N ARG A 160 -4.93 3.23 -3.30
CA ARG A 160 -4.21 4.39 -2.77
C ARG A 160 -3.28 5.00 -3.83
N SER A 161 -2.60 4.19 -4.64
CA SER A 161 -1.78 4.71 -5.75
C SER A 161 -2.61 5.43 -6.81
N LYS A 162 -3.89 5.05 -6.96
CA LYS A 162 -4.90 5.72 -7.79
C LYS A 162 -5.61 6.89 -7.09
N ARG A 163 -5.25 7.20 -5.84
CA ARG A 163 -5.87 8.25 -4.99
C ARG A 163 -7.38 8.07 -4.80
N LEU A 164 -7.90 6.85 -4.86
CA LEU A 164 -9.34 6.58 -4.66
C LEU A 164 -9.68 6.30 -3.19
N VAL A 165 -8.69 5.90 -2.40
CA VAL A 165 -8.85 5.65 -0.97
C VAL A 165 -7.70 6.27 -0.18
N TRP A 166 -7.95 6.53 1.10
CA TRP A 166 -6.94 6.90 2.07
C TRP A 166 -7.08 6.03 3.33
N ILE A 167 -5.97 5.87 4.04
CA ILE A 167 -5.91 5.13 5.31
C ILE A 167 -5.88 6.17 6.42
N GLY A 168 -6.88 6.13 7.30
CA GLY A 168 -7.01 7.06 8.41
C GLY A 168 -6.61 6.47 9.76
N GLU A 169 -7.22 7.00 10.81
CA GLU A 169 -6.97 6.53 12.17
C GLU A 169 -7.37 5.06 12.32
N LYS A 170 -6.62 4.33 13.17
CA LYS A 170 -6.87 2.90 13.46
C LYS A 170 -6.84 1.99 12.23
N ASP A 171 -6.12 2.38 11.19
CA ASP A 171 -6.00 1.67 9.91
C ASP A 171 -7.33 1.48 9.16
N LEU A 172 -8.31 2.35 9.43
CA LEU A 172 -9.57 2.36 8.69
C LEU A 172 -9.34 2.93 7.29
N VAL A 173 -9.89 2.25 6.29
CA VAL A 173 -9.82 2.67 4.89
C VAL A 173 -11.08 3.43 4.54
N TYR A 174 -10.91 4.61 3.95
CA TYR A 174 -11.98 5.53 3.59
C TYR A 174 -11.87 5.93 2.12
N LEU A 175 -12.98 6.31 1.50
CA LEU A 175 -12.96 6.95 0.19
C LEU A 175 -12.36 8.36 0.27
N THR A 176 -11.55 8.74 -0.72
CA THR A 176 -11.19 10.13 -0.99
C THR A 176 -12.34 10.86 -1.68
N ASP A 177 -12.23 12.17 -1.92
CA ASP A 177 -13.22 12.88 -2.75
C ASP A 177 -13.21 12.34 -4.18
N GLU A 178 -12.02 12.09 -4.74
CA GLU A 178 -11.85 11.45 -6.05
C GLU A 178 -12.44 10.04 -6.07
N GLY A 179 -12.32 9.28 -4.98
CA GLY A 179 -12.94 7.97 -4.82
C GLY A 179 -14.46 8.03 -4.80
N ILE A 180 -15.05 9.06 -4.18
CA ILE A 180 -16.49 9.30 -4.17
C ILE A 180 -16.97 9.63 -5.59
N ASP A 181 -16.31 10.57 -6.26
CA ASP A 181 -16.65 10.99 -7.62
C ASP A 181 -16.55 9.81 -8.60
N PHE A 182 -15.49 9.03 -8.48
CA PHE A 182 -15.31 7.79 -9.22
C PHE A 182 -16.48 6.81 -8.99
N CYS A 183 -16.88 6.61 -7.74
CA CYS A 183 -18.02 5.75 -7.42
C CYS A 183 -19.37 6.28 -7.97
N ILE A 184 -19.53 7.61 -8.06
CA ILE A 184 -20.72 8.24 -8.66
C ILE A 184 -20.77 7.99 -10.17
N ILE A 185 -19.65 8.22 -10.86
CA ILE A 185 -19.53 8.02 -12.32
C ILE A 185 -19.78 6.55 -12.68
N HIS A 186 -19.16 5.63 -11.94
CA HIS A 186 -19.22 4.18 -12.19
C HIS A 186 -20.33 3.45 -11.40
N ARG A 187 -21.35 4.17 -10.92
CA ARG A 187 -22.37 3.62 -10.00
C ARG A 187 -23.04 2.34 -10.51
N ARG A 188 -23.36 2.25 -11.80
CA ARG A 188 -24.08 1.10 -12.38
C ARG A 188 -23.24 -0.16 -12.31
N GLU A 189 -21.96 -0.04 -12.66
CA GLU A 189 -21.00 -1.14 -12.69
C GLU A 189 -20.70 -1.62 -11.26
N ILE A 190 -20.50 -0.67 -10.33
CA ILE A 190 -20.31 -0.98 -8.92
C ILE A 190 -21.56 -1.69 -8.37
N TYR A 191 -22.78 -1.22 -8.64
CA TYR A 191 -23.99 -1.86 -8.12
C TYR A 191 -24.20 -3.28 -8.68
N GLY A 192 -23.86 -3.53 -9.95
CA GLY A 192 -23.93 -4.85 -10.56
C GLY A 192 -22.88 -5.85 -10.05
N TYR A 193 -21.80 -5.36 -9.45
CA TYR A 193 -20.75 -6.21 -8.89
C TYR A 193 -21.18 -6.86 -7.54
N PRO A 194 -20.92 -8.16 -7.31
CA PRO A 194 -21.32 -8.85 -6.08
C PRO A 194 -20.66 -8.26 -4.82
N LEU A 195 -21.35 -8.33 -3.68
CA LEU A 195 -20.84 -7.81 -2.42
C LEU A 195 -19.85 -8.81 -1.80
N PRO A 196 -18.56 -8.48 -1.63
CA PRO A 196 -17.55 -9.49 -1.31
C PRO A 196 -17.26 -9.61 0.19
N PHE A 197 -17.04 -8.50 0.89
CA PHE A 197 -16.71 -8.53 2.31
C PHE A 197 -17.99 -8.53 3.14
N THR A 198 -18.25 -9.63 3.85
CA THR A 198 -19.38 -9.76 4.79
C THR A 198 -18.94 -9.73 6.26
N LYS A 199 -17.65 -9.95 6.53
CA LYS A 199 -17.05 -9.91 7.86
C LYS A 199 -15.97 -8.82 7.89
N PHE A 200 -16.28 -7.69 8.50
CA PHE A 200 -15.35 -6.58 8.67
C PHE A 200 -15.69 -5.81 9.96
N GLU A 201 -14.74 -5.01 10.44
CA GLU A 201 -14.94 -4.11 11.57
C GLU A 201 -15.30 -2.72 11.04
N PRO A 202 -16.54 -2.24 11.23
CA PRO A 202 -16.92 -0.87 10.85
C PRO A 202 -16.25 0.15 11.78
N ALA A 203 -16.05 1.36 11.25
CA ALA A 203 -15.66 2.54 12.02
C ALA A 203 -16.63 2.88 13.15
#